data_AF-A0A0T6ZG29-F1
#
_entry.id   AF-A0A0T6ZG29-F1
#
_cell.length_a   1.000
_cell.length_b   1.000
_cell.length_c   1.000
_cell.angle_alpha   90.00
_cell.angle_beta   90.00
_cell.angle_gamma   90.00
#
_symmetry.space_group_name_H-M   'P 1'
#
loop_
_entity.id
_entity.type
_entity.pdbx_description
1 polymer ?
#
loop_
_entity_poly.entity_id
_entity_poly.type
_entity_poly.pdbx_seq_one_letter_code
_entity_poly.pdbx_strand_id
1 'polypeptide(L)'
;MKKFILRAAAVCALLAAPVVAEAAEGFATANVNMRSGPSTRYPAVSMIPVGESVEIHGCLADLPWCDVSFYGGRGWVAGRYVQADYRRNRVYVEPRYYRPLGIPTVVFQFDNYWDRNYRGRDFYRERDRWRHGPDWVDDRRNRRDWERQRERDRRDWESDRRRERRDWETGEREDEWRRRESEWNREQTVREERREWERRSDGVRVRQNDDGIYEGARPAPFVRCQFDDPNCEN
;
A
#
# COMPACT_ATOMS: atom_id res chain seq x y z
N MET A 1 27.25 3.66 58.85
CA MET A 1 26.29 4.66 58.33
C MET A 1 26.63 5.19 56.93
N LYS A 2 27.87 5.58 56.61
CA LYS A 2 28.26 6.06 55.25
C LYS A 2 28.02 5.07 54.08
N LYS A 3 28.16 3.75 54.29
CA LYS A 3 27.96 2.72 53.26
C LYS A 3 26.48 2.49 52.88
N PHE A 4 25.55 2.82 53.78
CA PHE A 4 24.11 2.71 53.52
C PHE A 4 23.59 3.88 52.67
N ILE A 5 24.18 5.07 52.84
CA ILE A 5 23.83 6.28 52.07
C ILE A 5 24.26 6.11 50.60
N LEU A 6 25.40 5.49 50.32
CA LEU A 6 25.87 5.21 48.96
C LEU A 6 25.01 4.17 48.22
N ARG A 7 24.40 3.22 48.93
CA ARG A 7 23.49 2.22 48.31
C ARG A 7 22.09 2.79 48.04
N ALA A 8 21.62 3.71 48.88
CA ALA A 8 20.34 4.40 48.67
C ALA A 8 20.37 5.32 47.44
N ALA A 9 21.49 6.02 47.19
CA ALA A 9 21.66 6.89 46.02
C ALA A 9 21.63 6.11 44.68
N ALA A 10 22.18 4.90 44.64
CA ALA A 10 22.19 4.08 43.42
C ALA A 10 20.80 3.52 43.04
N VAL A 11 19.91 3.31 44.02
CA VAL A 11 18.53 2.84 43.77
C VAL A 11 17.64 3.97 43.26
N CYS A 12 17.82 5.21 43.74
CA CYS A 12 17.06 6.36 43.25
C CYS A 12 17.43 6.75 41.80
N ALA A 13 18.68 6.56 41.38
CA ALA A 13 19.11 6.89 40.02
C ALA A 13 18.48 5.98 38.94
N LEU A 14 18.18 4.71 39.26
CA LEU A 14 17.51 3.78 38.35
C LEU A 14 16.01 4.07 38.16
N LEU A 15 15.37 4.81 39.07
CA LEU A 15 13.97 5.22 38.99
C LEU A 15 13.76 6.53 38.22
N ALA A 16 14.83 7.23 37.86
CA ALA A 16 14.79 8.51 37.16
C ALA A 16 15.02 8.41 35.64
N ALA A 17 15.03 7.19 35.07
CA ALA A 17 15.14 7.03 33.64
C ALA A 17 13.89 7.63 32.97
N PRO A 18 14.04 8.57 32.01
CA PRO A 18 12.89 9.07 31.26
C PRO A 18 12.27 7.91 30.48
N VAL A 19 10.97 7.69 30.69
CA VAL A 19 10.19 6.80 29.82
C VAL A 19 10.15 7.49 28.46
N VAL A 20 10.90 6.97 27.50
CA VAL A 20 10.81 7.42 26.11
C VAL A 20 9.45 6.95 25.60
N ALA A 21 8.55 7.88 25.30
CA ALA A 21 7.32 7.58 24.61
C ALA A 21 7.67 7.21 23.17
N GLU A 22 7.65 5.92 22.84
CA GLU A 22 7.76 5.48 21.44
C GLU A 22 6.44 5.75 20.72
N ALA A 23 6.55 6.33 19.52
CA ALA A 23 5.44 6.42 18.59
C ALA A 23 5.21 5.03 17.97
N ALA A 24 3.95 4.62 17.83
CA ALA A 24 3.63 3.35 17.20
C ALA A 24 3.74 3.49 15.68
N GLU A 25 4.31 2.49 15.00
CA GLU A 25 4.35 2.50 13.53
C GLU A 25 2.99 2.10 12.93
N GLY A 26 2.60 2.77 11.86
CA GLY A 26 1.44 2.43 11.06
C GLY A 26 1.68 2.63 9.56
N PHE A 27 0.74 2.16 8.74
CA PHE A 27 0.80 2.21 7.29
C PHE A 27 -0.49 2.79 6.73
N ALA A 28 -0.37 3.71 5.77
CA ALA A 28 -1.52 4.26 5.08
C ALA A 28 -2.18 3.20 4.18
N THR A 29 -3.50 3.07 4.25
CA THR A 29 -4.25 2.11 3.42
C THR A 29 -4.82 2.71 2.14
N ALA A 30 -4.71 4.02 1.98
CA ALA A 30 -5.12 4.79 0.81
C ALA A 30 -4.29 6.08 0.72
N ASN A 31 -4.41 6.80 -0.40
CA ASN A 31 -3.91 8.17 -0.47
C ASN A 31 -4.72 9.06 0.48
N VAL A 32 -4.14 9.40 1.62
CA VAL A 32 -4.86 10.04 2.74
C VAL A 32 -4.30 11.43 3.03
N ASN A 33 -5.19 12.39 3.21
CA ASN A 33 -4.81 13.74 3.60
C ASN A 33 -4.50 13.78 5.10
N MET A 34 -3.26 14.13 5.44
CA MET A 34 -2.86 14.52 6.79
C MET A 34 -3.28 15.97 7.01
N ARG A 35 -4.02 16.25 8.08
CA ARG A 35 -4.68 17.55 8.30
C ARG A 35 -4.16 18.28 9.52
N SER A 36 -4.37 19.59 9.58
CA SER A 36 -3.92 20.42 10.70
C SER A 36 -4.77 20.27 11.98
N GLY A 37 -5.81 19.43 11.96
CA GLY A 37 -6.62 19.09 13.12
C GLY A 37 -7.51 17.86 12.86
N PRO A 38 -8.19 17.34 13.90
CA PRO A 38 -8.96 16.10 13.86
C PRO A 38 -10.35 16.27 13.20
N SER A 39 -10.37 16.85 12.00
CA SER A 39 -11.58 17.02 11.18
C SER A 39 -11.21 17.19 9.71
N THR A 40 -12.08 16.73 8.81
CA THR A 40 -11.91 16.90 7.36
C THR A 40 -12.01 18.35 6.89
N ARG A 41 -12.51 19.24 7.74
CA ARG A 41 -12.61 20.67 7.42
C ARG A 41 -11.29 21.41 7.64
N TYR A 42 -10.39 20.89 8.48
CA TYR A 42 -9.07 21.50 8.66
C TYR A 42 -8.23 21.42 7.37
N PRO A 43 -7.38 22.43 7.11
CA PRO A 43 -6.45 22.42 5.99
C PRO A 43 -5.63 21.12 5.92
N ALA A 44 -5.41 20.63 4.69
CA ALA A 44 -4.46 19.56 4.44
C ALA A 44 -3.02 20.08 4.62
N VAL A 45 -2.22 19.36 5.38
CA VAL A 45 -0.80 19.61 5.61
C VAL A 45 0.05 18.90 4.56
N SER A 46 -0.32 17.66 4.24
CA SER A 46 0.27 16.85 3.19
C SER A 46 -0.69 15.72 2.78
N MET A 47 -0.35 15.01 1.71
CA MET A 47 -0.96 13.75 1.34
C MET A 47 0.05 12.63 1.60
N ILE A 48 -0.40 11.59 2.30
CA ILE A 48 0.36 10.38 2.57
C ILE A 48 -0.06 9.35 1.52
N PRO A 49 0.85 8.91 0.64
CA PRO A 49 0.57 7.87 -0.34
C PRO A 49 0.18 6.54 0.33
N VAL A 50 -0.61 5.74 -0.39
CA VAL A 50 -0.93 4.37 0.06
C VAL A 50 0.35 3.53 0.25
N GLY A 51 0.38 2.73 1.32
CA GLY A 51 1.49 1.84 1.65
C GLY A 51 2.63 2.50 2.43
N GLU A 52 2.70 3.83 2.45
CA GLU A 52 3.73 4.56 3.19
C GLU A 52 3.56 4.41 4.70
N SER A 53 4.70 4.38 5.40
CA SER A 53 4.74 4.31 6.85
C SER A 53 4.51 5.68 7.49
N VAL A 54 3.89 5.66 8.66
CA VAL A 54 3.62 6.84 9.50
C VAL A 54 3.94 6.48 10.94
N GLU A 55 4.40 7.47 11.71
CA GLU A 55 4.58 7.31 13.16
C GLU A 55 3.36 7.88 13.87
N ILE A 56 2.72 7.10 14.73
CA ILE A 56 1.51 7.45 15.47
C ILE A 56 1.91 7.91 16.87
N HIS A 57 1.74 9.21 17.13
CA HIS A 57 2.03 9.84 18.43
C HIS A 57 0.90 9.66 19.44
N GLY A 58 -0.30 9.39 18.97
CA GLY A 58 -1.48 9.17 19.80
C GLY A 58 -2.77 9.34 19.03
N CYS A 59 -3.88 8.86 19.59
CA CYS A 59 -5.21 9.03 19.01
C CYS A 59 -6.19 9.63 20.02
N LEU A 60 -7.25 10.29 19.54
CA LEU A 60 -8.31 10.79 20.41
C LEU A 60 -9.16 9.62 20.96
N ALA A 61 -9.72 9.78 22.15
CA ALA A 61 -10.55 8.76 22.78
C ALA A 61 -11.87 8.52 22.01
N ASP A 62 -12.57 9.61 21.72
CA ASP A 62 -13.97 9.59 21.27
C ASP A 62 -14.13 9.61 19.74
N LEU A 63 -13.09 10.06 19.04
CA LEU A 63 -13.06 10.21 17.60
C LEU A 63 -11.84 9.44 17.06
N PRO A 64 -11.98 8.61 16.03
CA PRO A 64 -10.87 7.82 15.50
C PRO A 64 -9.95 8.68 14.62
N TRP A 65 -9.36 9.72 15.20
CA TRP A 65 -8.31 10.54 14.61
C TRP A 65 -7.03 10.33 15.38
N CYS A 66 -5.93 10.18 14.65
CA CYS A 66 -4.61 9.95 15.18
C CYS A 66 -3.67 11.06 14.74
N ASP A 67 -2.90 11.57 15.69
CA ASP A 67 -1.79 12.48 15.46
C ASP A 67 -0.60 11.67 14.98
N VAL A 68 -0.13 11.96 13.78
CA VAL A 68 0.91 11.22 13.07
C VAL A 68 2.01 12.14 12.57
N SER A 69 3.22 11.60 12.40
CA SER A 69 4.26 12.23 11.57
C SER A 69 4.47 11.45 10.27
N PHE A 70 4.69 12.22 9.21
CA PHE A 70 5.05 11.74 7.89
C PHE A 70 5.97 12.76 7.21
N TYR A 71 7.11 12.29 6.70
CA TYR A 71 8.09 13.09 5.95
C TYR A 71 8.44 14.45 6.62
N GLY A 72 8.72 14.42 7.92
CA GLY A 72 9.06 15.61 8.72
C GLY A 72 7.88 16.56 9.01
N GLY A 73 6.69 16.28 8.49
CA GLY A 73 5.44 16.95 8.88
C GLY A 73 4.75 16.20 10.01
N ARG A 74 4.01 16.94 10.85
CA ARG A 74 3.10 16.38 11.85
C ARG A 74 1.66 16.81 11.50
N GLY A 75 0.68 15.96 11.78
CA GLY A 75 -0.73 16.26 11.51
C GLY A 75 -1.66 15.13 11.93
N TRP A 76 -2.94 15.28 11.60
CA TRP A 76 -4.00 14.36 12.00
C TRP A 76 -4.51 13.56 10.81
N VAL A 77 -4.64 12.25 11.00
CA VAL A 77 -5.19 11.31 10.01
C VAL A 77 -6.33 10.52 10.66
N ALA A 78 -7.36 10.23 9.87
CA ALA A 78 -8.45 9.35 10.27
C ALA A 78 -7.93 7.91 10.43
N GLY A 79 -8.05 7.32 11.62
CA GLY A 79 -7.50 6.00 11.98
C GLY A 79 -8.00 4.84 11.11
N ARG A 80 -9.16 4.99 10.47
CA ARG A 80 -9.67 4.02 9.46
C ARG A 80 -8.78 3.90 8.21
N TYR A 81 -7.90 4.86 7.96
CA TYR A 81 -6.95 4.84 6.84
C TYR A 81 -5.54 4.45 7.27
N VAL A 82 -5.37 3.99 8.51
CA VAL A 82 -4.08 3.57 9.05
C VAL A 82 -4.22 2.15 9.59
N GLN A 83 -3.28 1.29 9.21
CA GLN A 83 -3.12 -0.04 9.77
C GLN A 83 -1.83 -0.14 10.57
N ALA A 84 -1.85 -0.92 11.65
CA ALA A 84 -0.66 -1.26 12.42
C ALA A 84 -0.53 -2.78 12.51
N ASP A 85 0.71 -3.26 12.67
CA ASP A 85 0.97 -4.68 12.85
C ASP A 85 0.65 -5.08 14.30
N TYR A 86 -0.25 -6.03 14.45
CA TYR A 86 -0.66 -6.59 15.73
C TYR A 86 -0.74 -8.11 15.66
N ARG A 87 0.11 -8.79 16.44
CA ARG A 87 0.15 -10.27 16.53
C ARG A 87 0.14 -10.97 15.16
N ARG A 88 1.05 -10.53 14.26
CA ARG A 88 1.23 -11.05 12.90
C ARG A 88 0.08 -10.78 11.93
N ASN A 89 -0.84 -9.88 12.27
CA ASN A 89 -1.92 -9.41 11.38
C ASN A 89 -1.92 -7.89 11.31
N ARG A 90 -2.36 -7.33 10.19
CA ARG A 90 -2.64 -5.89 10.07
C ARG A 90 -4.04 -5.58 10.60
N VAL A 91 -4.11 -4.66 11.55
CA VAL A 91 -5.38 -4.19 12.11
C VAL A 91 -5.52 -2.69 11.88
N TYR A 92 -6.74 -2.24 11.58
CA TYR A 92 -7.03 -0.82 11.50
C TYR A 92 -6.88 -0.17 12.88
N VAL A 93 -6.35 1.05 12.90
CA VAL A 93 -6.14 1.82 14.13
C VAL A 93 -7.49 2.33 14.63
N GLU A 94 -8.10 1.53 15.51
CA GLU A 94 -9.38 1.81 16.18
C GLU A 94 -9.20 1.84 17.71
N PRO A 95 -10.11 2.50 18.47
CA PRO A 95 -10.00 2.65 19.93
C PRO A 95 -9.71 1.36 20.70
N ARG A 96 -10.26 0.22 20.26
CA ARG A 96 -10.04 -1.09 20.88
C ARG A 96 -8.59 -1.57 20.80
N TYR A 97 -7.82 -1.07 19.83
CA TYR A 97 -6.44 -1.46 19.58
C TYR A 97 -5.41 -0.46 20.11
N TYR A 98 -5.81 0.71 20.59
CA TYR A 98 -4.86 1.73 21.07
C TYR A 98 -3.94 1.19 22.17
N ARG A 99 -4.52 0.63 23.23
CA ARG A 99 -3.74 0.07 24.35
C ARG A 99 -2.89 -1.14 23.95
N PRO A 100 -3.41 -2.15 23.22
CA PRO A 100 -2.58 -3.27 22.75
C PRO A 100 -1.43 -2.86 21.81
N LEU A 101 -1.58 -1.77 21.07
CA LEU A 101 -0.56 -1.20 20.17
C LEU A 101 0.37 -0.19 20.86
N GLY A 102 0.17 0.09 22.15
CA GLY A 102 0.95 1.11 22.86
C GLY A 102 0.65 2.55 22.45
N ILE A 103 -0.42 2.78 21.68
CA ILE A 103 -0.82 4.11 21.21
C ILE A 103 -1.48 4.87 22.38
N PRO A 104 -0.93 6.01 22.82
CA PRO A 104 -1.51 6.78 23.90
C PRO A 104 -2.79 7.50 23.43
N THR A 105 -3.70 7.71 24.38
CA THR A 105 -4.86 8.56 24.16
C THR A 105 -4.48 10.01 24.41
N VAL A 106 -4.70 10.88 23.43
CA VAL A 106 -4.32 12.30 23.46
C VAL A 106 -5.54 13.21 23.37
N VAL A 107 -5.32 14.49 23.64
CA VAL A 107 -6.29 15.57 23.43
C VAL A 107 -5.76 16.56 22.41
N PHE A 108 -6.64 17.08 21.54
CA PHE A 108 -6.26 18.11 20.59
C PHE A 108 -6.32 19.50 21.25
N GLN A 109 -5.15 20.03 21.60
CA GLN A 109 -4.98 21.39 22.12
C GLN A 109 -4.64 22.32 20.95
N PHE A 110 -5.66 22.92 20.33
CA PHE A 110 -5.52 23.70 19.09
C PHE A 110 -4.33 24.67 19.12
N ASP A 111 -4.26 25.51 20.15
CA ASP A 111 -3.26 26.57 20.25
C ASP A 111 -1.84 26.05 20.27
N ASN A 112 -1.53 25.17 21.22
CA ASN A 112 -0.19 24.61 21.37
C ASN A 112 0.19 23.82 20.11
N TYR A 113 -0.73 23.01 19.60
CA TYR A 113 -0.46 22.15 18.46
C TYR A 113 -0.19 22.96 17.19
N TRP A 114 -1.00 23.99 16.90
CA TRP A 114 -0.80 24.85 15.73
C TRP A 114 0.46 25.70 15.86
N ASP A 115 0.70 26.28 17.03
CA ASP A 115 1.90 27.08 17.29
C ASP A 115 3.18 26.27 17.12
N ARG A 116 3.17 25.01 17.56
CA ARG A 116 4.34 24.14 17.48
C ARG A 116 4.61 23.66 16.07
N ASN A 117 3.58 23.28 15.33
CA ASN A 117 3.75 22.54 14.08
C ASN A 117 3.56 23.39 12.81
N TYR A 118 2.87 24.53 12.90
CA TYR A 118 2.38 25.24 11.71
C TYR A 118 2.73 26.73 11.63
N ARG A 119 3.53 27.32 12.55
CA ARG A 119 3.91 28.75 12.49
C ARG A 119 4.47 29.20 11.14
N GLY A 120 5.18 28.32 10.43
CA GLY A 120 5.75 28.59 9.11
C GLY A 120 4.85 28.25 7.92
N ARG A 121 3.57 27.88 8.14
CA ARG A 121 2.63 27.51 7.07
C ARG A 121 1.74 28.68 6.71
N ASP A 122 1.40 28.83 5.43
CA ASP A 122 0.58 29.95 4.94
C ASP A 122 -0.79 30.06 5.61
N PHE A 123 -1.44 28.92 5.88
CA PHE A 123 -2.75 28.87 6.55
C PHE A 123 -2.69 29.27 8.03
N TYR A 124 -1.50 29.41 8.62
CA TYR A 124 -1.34 29.83 10.01
C TYR A 124 -1.84 31.26 10.26
N ARG A 125 -1.79 32.14 9.25
CA ARG A 125 -2.37 33.49 9.34
C ARG A 125 -3.88 33.48 9.58
N GLU A 126 -4.56 32.39 9.23
CA GLU A 126 -5.99 32.19 9.45
C GLU A 126 -6.26 31.40 10.74
N ARG A 127 -5.27 31.27 11.64
CA ARG A 127 -5.40 30.49 12.87
C ARG A 127 -6.63 30.83 13.70
N ASP A 128 -7.02 32.10 13.79
CA ASP A 128 -8.22 32.49 14.53
C ASP A 128 -9.53 32.02 13.86
N ARG A 129 -9.55 31.91 12.53
CA ARG A 129 -10.67 31.29 11.79
C ARG A 129 -10.80 29.81 12.16
N TRP A 130 -9.67 29.11 12.31
CA TRP A 130 -9.64 27.69 12.61
C TRP A 130 -9.78 27.36 14.11
N ARG A 131 -9.39 28.29 14.98
CA ARG A 131 -9.49 28.21 16.45
C ARG A 131 -10.91 27.97 16.94
N HIS A 132 -11.87 28.70 16.38
CA HIS A 132 -13.29 28.60 16.76
C HIS A 132 -13.93 27.28 16.31
N GLY A 133 -13.11 26.36 15.77
CA GLY A 133 -13.52 25.09 15.24
C GLY A 133 -14.16 25.24 13.86
N PRO A 134 -14.10 24.21 13.02
CA PRO A 134 -14.92 24.15 11.82
C PRO A 134 -16.45 24.01 12.05
N ASP A 135 -16.92 24.19 13.29
CA ASP A 135 -18.17 23.61 13.81
C ASP A 135 -19.18 24.65 14.35
N TRP A 136 -19.49 25.69 13.58
CA TRP A 136 -20.91 26.04 13.54
C TRP A 136 -21.62 24.93 12.77
N VAL A 137 -22.13 23.94 13.54
CA VAL A 137 -22.97 22.79 13.14
C VAL A 137 -22.24 21.53 12.63
N ASP A 138 -21.75 20.60 13.49
CA ASP A 138 -21.71 19.17 13.07
C ASP A 138 -21.37 18.08 14.09
N ASP A 139 -21.00 18.35 15.35
CA ASP A 139 -20.40 17.28 16.17
C ASP A 139 -21.35 16.10 16.51
N ARG A 140 -22.67 16.32 16.49
CA ARG A 140 -23.68 15.24 16.63
C ARG A 140 -23.95 14.46 15.35
N ARG A 141 -23.68 15.03 14.18
CA ARG A 141 -23.84 14.36 12.87
C ARG A 141 -22.61 13.55 12.53
N ASN A 142 -21.42 14.06 12.85
CA ASN A 142 -20.14 13.40 12.60
C ASN A 142 -20.08 12.01 13.24
N ARG A 143 -20.50 11.83 14.51
CA ARG A 143 -20.55 10.50 15.16
C ARG A 143 -21.45 9.49 14.41
N ARG A 144 -22.63 9.93 13.97
CA ARG A 144 -23.55 9.10 13.17
C ARG A 144 -23.00 8.84 11.76
N ASP A 145 -22.31 9.81 11.16
CA ASP A 145 -21.69 9.66 9.84
C ASP A 145 -20.45 8.76 9.87
N TRP A 146 -19.66 8.78 10.95
CA TRP A 146 -18.60 7.81 11.20
C TRP A 146 -19.15 6.40 11.30
N GLU A 147 -20.25 6.21 12.03
CA GLU A 147 -20.93 4.92 12.13
C GLU A 147 -21.48 4.46 10.76
N ARG A 148 -22.14 5.35 10.02
CA ARG A 148 -22.65 5.07 8.66
C ARG A 148 -21.54 4.78 7.65
N GLN A 149 -20.44 5.53 7.67
CA GLN A 149 -19.27 5.28 6.82
C GLN A 149 -18.65 3.94 7.16
N ARG A 150 -18.48 3.64 8.46
CA ARG A 150 -17.97 2.34 8.91
C ARG A 150 -18.88 1.18 8.48
N GLU A 151 -20.19 1.38 8.46
CA GLU A 151 -21.13 0.40 7.91
C GLU A 151 -21.03 0.27 6.39
N ARG A 152 -20.91 1.39 5.66
CA ARG A 152 -20.72 1.37 4.20
C ARG A 152 -19.42 0.66 3.84
N ASP A 153 -18.31 1.04 4.47
CA ASP A 153 -16.99 0.43 4.23
C ASP A 153 -17.02 -1.07 4.55
N ARG A 154 -17.70 -1.48 5.63
CA ARG A 154 -17.92 -2.91 5.92
C ARG A 154 -18.74 -3.61 4.85
N ARG A 155 -19.82 -2.99 4.37
CA ARG A 155 -20.68 -3.57 3.31
C ARG A 155 -19.95 -3.66 1.99
N ASP A 156 -19.14 -2.67 1.63
CA ASP A 156 -18.33 -2.68 0.42
C ASP A 156 -17.29 -3.79 0.52
N TRP A 157 -16.58 -3.89 1.65
CA TRP A 157 -15.59 -4.93 1.87
C TRP A 157 -16.21 -6.35 1.92
N GLU A 158 -17.41 -6.49 2.49
CA GLU A 158 -18.18 -7.73 2.43
C GLU A 158 -18.68 -8.04 1.02
N SER A 159 -19.03 -7.03 0.23
CA SER A 159 -19.49 -7.20 -1.15
C SER A 159 -18.34 -7.64 -2.06
N ASP A 160 -17.14 -7.07 -1.88
CA ASP A 160 -15.94 -7.48 -2.60
C ASP A 160 -15.59 -8.94 -2.28
N ARG A 161 -15.60 -9.33 -1.00
CA ARG A 161 -15.42 -10.74 -0.61
C ARG A 161 -16.50 -11.66 -1.15
N ARG A 162 -17.75 -11.21 -1.22
CA ARG A 162 -18.87 -12.01 -1.77
C ARG A 162 -18.75 -12.16 -3.27
N ARG A 163 -18.31 -11.13 -4.00
CA ARG A 163 -17.98 -11.21 -5.42
C ARG A 163 -16.85 -12.19 -5.63
N GLU A 164 -15.76 -12.04 -4.89
CA GLU A 164 -14.64 -12.97 -4.92
C GLU A 164 -15.10 -14.41 -4.65
N ARG A 165 -15.89 -14.66 -3.60
CA ARG A 165 -16.47 -15.99 -3.34
C ARG A 165 -17.37 -16.50 -4.46
N ARG A 166 -18.24 -15.66 -5.02
CA ARG A 166 -19.11 -16.07 -6.13
C ARG A 166 -18.29 -16.41 -7.36
N ASP A 167 -17.30 -15.61 -7.70
CA ASP A 167 -16.36 -15.88 -8.80
C ASP A 167 -15.64 -17.23 -8.60
N TRP A 168 -15.35 -17.60 -7.35
CA TRP A 168 -14.81 -18.92 -6.99
C TRP A 168 -15.87 -20.05 -7.02
N GLU A 169 -17.13 -19.77 -6.69
CA GLU A 169 -18.22 -20.75 -6.53
C GLU A 169 -19.01 -21.03 -7.82
N THR A 170 -19.23 -20.04 -8.71
CA THR A 170 -19.97 -20.24 -9.98
C THR A 170 -19.17 -20.99 -11.03
N GLY A 171 -17.85 -21.18 -10.84
CA GLY A 171 -17.02 -21.89 -11.81
C GLY A 171 -17.01 -21.23 -13.19
N GLU A 172 -17.47 -19.98 -13.35
CA GLU A 172 -17.50 -19.25 -14.62
C GLU A 172 -16.09 -18.97 -15.17
N ARG A 173 -15.05 -19.21 -14.36
CA ARG A 173 -13.67 -19.22 -14.80
C ARG A 173 -13.13 -20.59 -15.17
N GLU A 174 -13.86 -21.69 -15.10
CA GLU A 174 -13.30 -23.00 -15.46
C GLU A 174 -13.10 -23.13 -16.97
N ASP A 175 -14.04 -22.64 -17.78
CA ASP A 175 -13.92 -22.61 -19.24
C ASP A 175 -12.98 -21.52 -19.75
N GLU A 176 -12.88 -20.39 -19.03
CA GLU A 176 -11.90 -19.33 -19.31
C GLU A 176 -10.48 -19.76 -18.89
N TRP A 177 -10.33 -20.43 -17.73
CA TRP A 177 -9.07 -21.04 -17.31
C TRP A 177 -8.65 -22.15 -18.26
N ARG A 178 -9.52 -23.09 -18.64
CA ARG A 178 -9.18 -24.14 -19.61
C ARG A 178 -8.80 -23.56 -20.98
N ARG A 179 -9.47 -22.50 -21.44
CA ARG A 179 -9.09 -21.79 -22.67
C ARG A 179 -7.74 -21.10 -22.53
N ARG A 180 -7.53 -20.32 -21.46
CA ARG A 180 -6.26 -19.64 -21.19
C ARG A 180 -5.11 -20.60 -20.94
N GLU A 181 -5.35 -21.73 -20.30
CA GLU A 181 -4.37 -22.78 -20.04
C GLU A 181 -4.03 -23.53 -21.32
N SER A 182 -5.02 -23.80 -22.18
CA SER A 182 -4.79 -24.36 -23.52
C SER A 182 -4.03 -23.39 -24.43
N GLU A 183 -4.35 -22.10 -24.38
CA GLU A 183 -3.64 -21.04 -25.10
C GLU A 183 -2.22 -20.88 -24.58
N TRP A 184 -2.03 -20.86 -23.26
CA TRP A 184 -0.72 -20.78 -22.62
C TRP A 184 0.12 -22.02 -22.94
N ASN A 185 -0.45 -23.23 -22.90
CA ASN A 185 0.25 -24.46 -23.29
C ASN A 185 0.61 -24.45 -24.78
N ARG A 186 -0.29 -24.02 -25.68
CA ARG A 186 0.03 -23.85 -27.11
C ARG A 186 1.14 -22.81 -27.31
N GLU A 187 1.10 -21.70 -26.60
CA GLU A 187 2.18 -20.72 -26.65
C GLU A 187 3.51 -21.27 -26.10
N GLN A 188 3.49 -22.10 -25.06
CA GLN A 188 4.69 -22.77 -24.56
C GLN A 188 5.23 -23.74 -25.60
N THR A 189 4.38 -24.56 -26.23
CA THR A 189 4.77 -25.46 -27.31
C THR A 189 5.37 -24.69 -28.49
N VAL A 190 4.73 -23.61 -28.94
CA VAL A 190 5.27 -22.76 -30.02
C VAL A 190 6.60 -22.11 -29.59
N ARG A 191 6.75 -21.69 -28.32
CA ARG A 191 8.02 -21.16 -27.81
C ARG A 191 9.10 -22.23 -27.74
N GLU A 192 8.76 -23.46 -27.37
CA GLU A 192 9.68 -24.60 -27.31
C GLU A 192 10.08 -25.08 -28.70
N GLU A 193 9.14 -25.22 -29.63
CA GLU A 193 9.39 -25.51 -31.04
C GLU A 193 10.23 -24.41 -31.67
N ARG A 194 9.96 -23.12 -31.40
CA ARG A 194 10.81 -22.02 -31.85
C ARG A 194 12.21 -22.11 -31.27
N ARG A 195 12.36 -22.43 -29.98
CA ARG A 195 13.67 -22.65 -29.34
C ARG A 195 14.39 -23.89 -29.88
N GLU A 196 13.67 -24.92 -30.28
CA GLU A 196 14.22 -26.13 -30.89
C GLU A 196 14.62 -25.87 -32.34
N TRP A 197 13.80 -25.16 -33.10
CA TRP A 197 14.09 -24.70 -34.45
C TRP A 197 15.31 -23.77 -34.45
N GLU A 198 15.39 -22.81 -33.51
CA GLU A 198 16.56 -21.96 -33.31
C GLU A 198 17.81 -22.77 -32.93
N ARG A 199 17.67 -23.87 -32.18
CA ARG A 199 18.78 -24.80 -31.86
C ARG A 199 19.18 -25.70 -33.03
N ARG A 200 18.25 -26.07 -33.91
CA ARG A 200 18.51 -26.97 -35.06
C ARG A 200 18.94 -26.23 -36.33
N SER A 201 18.62 -24.95 -36.45
CA SER A 201 18.85 -24.15 -37.67
C SER A 201 20.10 -23.24 -37.61
N ASP A 202 20.98 -23.38 -36.62
CA ASP A 202 22.23 -22.60 -36.45
C ASP A 202 22.08 -21.08 -36.75
N GLY A 203 20.93 -20.51 -36.39
CA GLY A 203 20.76 -19.07 -36.22
C GLY A 203 20.93 -18.17 -37.46
N VAL A 204 20.69 -18.60 -38.69
CA VAL A 204 20.76 -17.68 -39.85
C VAL A 204 19.39 -17.07 -40.18
N ARG A 205 19.16 -15.82 -39.77
CA ARG A 205 18.08 -14.98 -40.32
C ARG A 205 18.58 -14.29 -41.58
N VAL A 206 18.09 -14.70 -42.75
CA VAL A 206 18.33 -13.95 -44.00
C VAL A 206 17.31 -12.82 -44.09
N ARG A 207 17.80 -11.60 -44.27
CA ARG A 207 16.98 -10.41 -44.51
C ARG A 207 17.13 -10.02 -45.98
N GLN A 208 16.04 -9.90 -46.72
CA GLN A 208 16.04 -9.02 -47.88
C GLN A 208 14.68 -8.39 -48.18
N ASN A 209 14.77 -7.31 -48.95
CA ASN A 209 13.92 -6.14 -49.03
C ASN A 209 12.47 -6.40 -49.44
N ASP A 210 11.64 -5.52 -48.88
CA ASP A 210 10.35 -5.00 -49.35
C ASP A 210 9.37 -6.04 -49.92
N ASP A 211 8.30 -6.25 -49.14
CA ASP A 211 7.03 -6.86 -49.54
C ASP A 211 6.86 -8.38 -49.31
N GLY A 212 7.16 -8.87 -48.10
CA GLY A 212 6.50 -10.06 -47.55
C GLY A 212 7.41 -11.13 -46.91
N ILE A 213 6.97 -11.66 -45.77
CA ILE A 213 7.54 -12.87 -45.15
C ILE A 213 6.61 -14.04 -45.52
N TYR A 214 7.11 -14.98 -46.32
CA TYR A 214 6.49 -16.31 -46.47
C TYR A 214 7.26 -17.33 -45.62
N GLU A 215 6.54 -18.07 -44.77
CA GLU A 215 7.01 -19.34 -44.22
C GLU A 215 6.85 -20.41 -45.32
N GLY A 216 7.97 -20.82 -45.92
CA GLY A 216 8.00 -21.83 -46.96
C GLY A 216 9.25 -22.70 -46.81
N ALA A 217 9.07 -24.00 -47.00
CA ALA A 217 10.11 -25.02 -46.90
C ALA A 217 11.36 -24.68 -47.75
N ARG A 218 12.50 -25.21 -47.29
CA ARG A 218 13.85 -25.19 -47.90
C ARG A 218 13.85 -24.91 -49.42
N PRO A 219 14.63 -23.95 -49.96
CA PRO A 219 15.13 -24.15 -51.32
C PRO A 219 15.93 -25.45 -51.31
N ALA A 220 15.63 -26.36 -52.23
CA ALA A 220 16.34 -27.62 -52.37
C ALA A 220 17.85 -27.34 -52.42
N PRO A 221 18.69 -28.09 -51.67
CA PRO A 221 20.13 -27.96 -51.84
C PRO A 221 20.50 -28.37 -53.26
N PHE A 222 21.34 -27.54 -53.90
CA PHE A 222 22.05 -27.86 -55.13
C PHE A 222 22.52 -29.32 -55.10
N VAL A 223 22.00 -30.14 -56.01
CA VAL A 223 22.63 -31.42 -56.33
C VAL A 223 23.93 -31.06 -57.07
N ARG A 224 25.07 -31.21 -56.40
CA ARG A 224 26.34 -31.36 -57.11
C ARG A 224 26.28 -32.72 -57.81
N CYS A 225 25.95 -32.76 -59.10
CA CYS A 225 26.25 -33.96 -59.90
C CYS A 225 27.79 -34.06 -59.94
N GLN A 226 28.35 -35.15 -59.43
CA GLN A 226 29.72 -35.54 -59.75
C GLN A 226 29.71 -36.15 -61.16
N PHE A 227 30.85 -36.13 -61.85
CA PHE A 227 30.98 -36.37 -63.29
C PHE A 227 30.50 -37.76 -63.79
N ASP A 228 30.12 -38.68 -62.89
CA ASP A 228 29.77 -40.08 -63.21
C ASP A 228 28.43 -40.57 -62.59
N ASP A 229 27.42 -39.70 -62.38
CA ASP A 229 26.09 -40.13 -61.90
C ASP A 229 25.09 -40.36 -63.06
N PRO A 230 24.60 -41.59 -63.30
CA PRO A 230 23.72 -41.94 -64.43
C PRO A 230 22.26 -41.45 -64.30
N ASN A 231 21.89 -40.76 -63.21
CA ASN A 231 20.54 -40.19 -63.06
C ASN A 231 20.45 -38.67 -63.31
N CYS A 232 21.54 -38.03 -63.76
CA CYS A 232 21.52 -36.66 -64.30
C CYS A 232 21.51 -36.68 -65.85
N GLU A 233 20.48 -37.25 -66.49
CA GLU A 233 20.24 -37.12 -67.95
C GLU A 233 18.90 -36.39 -68.22
N ASN A 234 19.02 -35.23 -68.87
CA ASN A 234 18.04 -34.34 -69.53
C ASN A 234 16.64 -34.12 -68.91
#